data_AF-A0A6N6KL54-F1
#
_entry.id   AF-A0A6N6KL54-F1
#
_cell.length_a   1.000
_cell.length_b   1.000
_cell.length_c   1.000
_cell.angle_alpha   90.00
_cell.angle_beta   90.00
_cell.angle_gamma   90.00
#
_symmetry.space_group_name_H-M   'P 1'
#
loop_
_entity.id
_entity.type
_entity.pdbx_description
1 polymer ?
#
loop_
_entity_poly.entity_id
_entity_poly.type
_entity_poly.pdbx_seq_one_letter_code
_entity_poly.pdbx_strand_id
1 'polypeptide(L)' 'MEGVSTDKAPAAGVVVPHFAIAAFGFLFLSLTVFLSAEMFFGHFYQPRLLAITHIAALGWVTMIIIGALYQLIPVV' A
#
# COMPACT_ATOMS: atom_id res chain seq x y z
N MET A 1 -26.70 16.42 -14.62
CA MET A 1 -25.53 15.63 -14.16
C MET A 1 -24.53 16.66 -13.71
N GLU A 2 -24.43 16.92 -12.40
CA GLU A 2 -23.42 17.84 -11.87
C GLU A 2 -22.04 17.26 -12.22
N GLY A 3 -21.24 18.04 -12.94
CA GLY A 3 -19.89 17.63 -13.34
C GLY A 3 -18.98 17.58 -12.13
N VAL A 4 -18.21 16.50 -12.03
CA VAL A 4 -17.15 16.34 -11.03
C VAL A 4 -16.19 17.53 -11.11
N SER A 5 -16.10 18.32 -10.03
CA SER A 5 -15.27 19.54 -10.00
C SER A 5 -13.80 19.17 -9.75
N THR A 6 -12.95 19.36 -10.76
CA THR A 6 -11.51 19.06 -10.68
C THR A 6 -10.67 20.19 -10.11
N ASP A 7 -11.26 21.36 -9.84
CA ASP A 7 -10.55 22.55 -9.37
C ASP A 7 -9.87 22.37 -8.00
N LYS A 8 -10.35 21.41 -7.20
CA LYS A 8 -9.77 21.07 -5.90
C LYS A 8 -8.92 19.79 -5.92
N ALA A 9 -8.70 19.19 -7.09
CA ALA A 9 -7.90 17.98 -7.20
C ALA A 9 -6.45 18.27 -6.75
N PRO A 10 -5.90 17.48 -5.81
CA PRO A 10 -4.55 17.70 -5.32
C PRO A 10 -3.54 17.41 -6.43
N ALA A 11 -2.40 18.08 -6.35
CA ALA A 11 -1.31 17.87 -7.30
C ALA A 11 -0.93 16.39 -7.35
N ALA A 12 -0.68 15.88 -8.56
CA ALA A 12 -0.27 14.50 -8.79
C ALA A 12 0.98 14.12 -7.96
N GLY A 13 1.83 15.10 -7.63
CA GLY A 13 2.98 14.92 -6.75
C GLY A 13 2.65 14.49 -5.31
N VAL A 14 1.42 14.64 -4.84
CA VAL A 14 0.96 14.12 -3.54
C VAL A 14 0.42 12.70 -3.69
N VAL A 15 -0.29 12.41 -4.78
CA VAL A 15 -0.95 11.11 -4.99
C VAL A 15 0.02 10.03 -5.45
N VAL A 16 0.84 10.32 -6.46
CA VAL A 16 1.71 9.35 -7.15
C VAL A 16 2.72 8.68 -6.20
N PRO A 17 3.39 9.39 -5.27
CA PRO A 17 4.35 8.74 -4.37
C PRO A 17 3.73 7.64 -3.53
N HIS A 18 2.46 7.78 -3.11
CA HIS A 18 1.79 6.77 -2.31
C HIS A 18 1.62 5.45 -3.09
N PHE A 19 1.19 5.54 -4.34
CA PHE A 19 1.09 4.37 -5.21
C PHE A 19 2.46 3.81 -5.60
N ALA A 20 3.47 4.64 -5.77
CA ALA A 20 4.85 4.18 -6.02
C ALA A 20 5.38 3.36 -4.84
N ILE A 21 5.26 3.90 -3.62
CA ILE A 21 5.66 3.19 -2.39
C ILE A 21 4.86 1.90 -2.25
N ALA A 22 3.55 1.91 -2.53
CA ALA A 22 2.72 0.71 -2.49
C ALA A 22 3.22 -0.37 -3.47
N ALA A 23 3.59 0.02 -4.70
CA ALA A 23 4.12 -0.90 -5.70
C ALA A 23 5.45 -1.51 -5.26
N PHE A 24 6.38 -0.70 -4.75
CA PHE A 24 7.63 -1.21 -4.18
C PHE A 24 7.39 -2.10 -2.96
N GLY A 25 6.44 -1.72 -2.10
CA GLY A 25 6.00 -2.50 -0.95
C GLY A 25 5.47 -3.87 -1.36
N PHE A 26 4.69 -3.95 -2.44
CA PHE A 26 4.19 -5.20 -2.99
C PHE A 26 5.29 -6.09 -3.57
N LEU A 27 6.27 -5.50 -4.27
CA LEU A 27 7.42 -6.26 -4.79
C LEU A 27 8.27 -6.81 -3.64
N PHE A 28 8.52 -6.00 -2.62
CA PHE A 28 9.26 -6.40 -1.43
C PHE A 28 8.50 -7.46 -0.61
N LEU A 29 7.18 -7.31 -0.47
CA LEU A 29 6.31 -8.32 0.12
C LEU A 29 6.43 -9.65 -0.63
N SER A 30 6.30 -9.61 -1.96
CA SER A 30 6.38 -10.81 -2.82
C SER A 30 7.71 -11.52 -2.64
N LEU A 31 8.82 -10.77 -2.67
CA LEU A 31 10.16 -11.32 -2.46
C LEU A 31 10.32 -11.92 -1.06
N THR A 32 9.92 -11.20 -0.01
CA THR A 32 10.08 -11.67 1.36
C THR A 32 9.24 -12.89 1.66
N VAL A 33 8.00 -12.98 1.14
CA VAL A 33 7.16 -14.17 1.24
C VAL A 33 7.78 -15.35 0.51
N PHE A 34 8.28 -15.15 -0.71
CA PHE A 34 8.94 -16.22 -1.49
C PHE A 34 10.16 -16.79 -0.76
N LEU A 35 11.02 -15.93 -0.19
CA LEU A 35 12.21 -16.33 0.58
C LEU A 35 11.89 -16.90 1.97
N SER A 36 10.62 -16.87 2.37
CA SER A 36 10.16 -17.20 3.73
C SER A 36 9.06 -18.24 3.74
N ALA A 37 8.83 -18.94 2.63
CA ALA A 37 7.67 -19.80 2.44
C ALA A 37 7.57 -20.90 3.52
N GLU A 38 8.70 -21.48 3.96
CA GLU A 38 8.71 -22.51 5.00
C GLU A 38 8.17 -22.05 6.36
N MET A 39 8.29 -20.76 6.68
CA MET A 39 7.91 -20.21 7.97
C MET A 39 6.40 -20.23 8.20
N PHE A 40 5.61 -20.25 7.13
CA PHE A 40 4.15 -20.31 7.20
C PHE A 40 3.63 -21.67 7.69
N PHE A 41 4.45 -22.71 7.66
CA PHE A 41 4.11 -24.05 8.17
C PHE A 41 4.70 -24.33 9.57
N GLY A 42 5.46 -23.38 10.12
CA GLY A 42 6.14 -23.49 11.40
C GLY A 42 5.35 -22.88 12.56
N HIS A 43 6.06 -22.52 13.64
CA HIS A 43 5.46 -21.88 14.81
C HIS A 43 5.01 -20.44 14.51
N PHE A 44 3.84 -20.06 15.02
CA PHE A 44 3.19 -18.78 14.72
C PHE A 44 3.97 -17.51 15.18
N TYR A 45 4.85 -17.63 16.18
CA TYR A 45 5.58 -16.50 16.75
C TYR A 45 6.97 -16.34 16.16
N GLN A 46 7.02 -15.81 14.94
CA GLN A 46 8.28 -15.54 14.24
C GLN A 46 8.39 -14.04 13.92
N PRO A 47 9.45 -13.35 14.39
CA PRO A 47 9.65 -11.91 14.12
C PRO A 47 9.62 -11.56 12.63
N ARG A 48 10.07 -12.49 11.78
CA ARG A 48 10.07 -12.29 10.32
C ARG A 48 8.66 -12.33 9.74
N LEU A 49 7.76 -13.18 10.27
CA LEU A 49 6.35 -13.20 9.86
C LEU A 49 5.65 -11.90 10.27
N LEU A 50 5.95 -11.37 11.46
CA LEU A 50 5.47 -10.05 11.89
C LEU A 50 5.95 -8.94 10.94
N ALA A 51 7.22 -8.96 10.52
CA ALA A 51 7.73 -7.99 9.55
C ALA A 51 6.99 -8.08 8.21
N ILE A 52 6.74 -9.28 7.69
CA ILE A 52 5.95 -9.52 6.47
C ILE A 52 4.55 -8.92 6.61
N THR A 53 3.89 -9.12 7.75
CA THR A 53 2.57 -8.53 8.02
C THR A 53 2.61 -6.99 7.99
N HIS A 54 3.64 -6.37 8.56
CA HIS A 54 3.77 -4.91 8.53
C HIS A 54 4.06 -4.38 7.12
N ILE A 55 4.88 -5.07 6.33
CA ILE A 55 5.12 -4.73 4.93
C ILE A 55 3.80 -4.80 4.14
N ALA A 56 3.01 -5.85 4.33
CA ALA A 56 1.71 -6.01 3.68
C ALA A 56 0.72 -4.92 4.09
N ALA A 57 0.55 -4.69 5.40
CA ALA A 57 -0.42 -3.74 5.93
C ALA A 57 0.01 -2.29 5.63
N LEU A 58 1.19 -1.88 6.11
CA LEU A 58 1.64 -0.49 6.07
C LEU A 58 2.31 -0.13 4.75
N GLY A 59 3.18 -1.01 4.23
CA GLY A 59 3.96 -0.74 3.02
C GLY A 59 3.14 -0.82 1.73
N TRP A 60 2.12 -1.68 1.68
CA TRP A 60 1.29 -1.86 0.49
C TRP A 60 -0.14 -1.35 0.67
N VAL A 61 -0.93 -1.96 1.56
CA VAL A 61 -2.38 -1.69 1.64
C VAL A 61 -2.68 -0.26 2.09
N THR A 62 -2.07 0.19 3.19
CA THR A 62 -2.29 1.55 3.71
C THR A 62 -1.85 2.62 2.70
N MET A 63 -0.76 2.40 1.97
CA MET A 63 -0.30 3.33 0.95
C MET A 63 -1.28 3.45 -0.24
N ILE A 64 -1.90 2.34 -0.67
CA ILE A 64 -2.99 2.38 -1.66
C ILE A 64 -4.17 3.19 -1.14
N ILE A 65 -4.61 2.92 0.10
CA ILE A 65 -5.75 3.60 0.71
C ILE A 65 -5.50 5.11 0.76
N ILE A 66 -4.34 5.54 1.25
CA ILE A 66 -4.00 6.96 1.34
C ILE A 66 -3.94 7.61 -0.06
N GLY A 67 -3.30 6.96 -1.03
CA GLY A 67 -3.28 7.45 -2.42
C GLY A 67 -4.68 7.64 -3.01
N ALA A 68 -5.57 6.66 -2.79
CA ALA A 68 -6.96 6.72 -3.24
C ALA A 68 -7.75 7.82 -2.52
N LEU A 69 -7.57 7.98 -1.19
CA LEU A 69 -8.24 9.03 -0.43
C LEU A 69 -7.83 10.43 -0.90
N TYR A 70 -6.55 10.65 -1.20
CA TYR A 70 -6.11 11.92 -1.78
C TYR A 70 -6.73 12.18 -3.16
N GLN A 71 -7.00 11.15 -3.96
CA GLN A 71 -7.64 11.32 -5.25
C GLN A 71 -9.15 11.55 -5.15
N LEU A 72 -9.84 10.84 -4.24
CA LEU A 72 -11.30 10.81 -4.20
C LEU A 72 -11.90 11.92 -3.34
N ILE A 73 -11.36 12.18 -2.13
CA ILE A 73 -11.94 13.16 -1.19
C ILE A 73 -12.13 14.57 -1.80
N PRO A 74 -11.17 15.10 -2.59
CA PRO A 74 -11.29 16.48 -3.09
C PRO A 74 -12.20 16.61 -4.33
N VAL A 75 -12.56 15.46 -4.91
CA VAL A 75 -13.23 15.35 -6.21
C VAL A 75 -14.70 14.92 -6.06
N VAL A 76 -15.03 14.24 -4.95
CA VAL A 76 -16.41 13.96 -4.51
C VAL A 76 -17.01 15.13 -3.74
#